data_AF-A0A9D7BBF5-F1
#
_entry.id   AF-A0A9D7BBF5-F1
#
_cell.length_a   1.000
_cell.length_b   1.000
_cell.length_c   1.000
_cell.angle_alpha   90.00
_cell.angle_beta   90.00
_cell.angle_gamma   90.00
#
_symmetry.space_group_name_H-M   'P 1'
#
loop_
_entity.id
_entity.type
_entity.pdbx_description
1 polymer ?
#
loop_
_entity_poly.entity_id
_entity_poly.type
_entity_poly.pdbx_seq_one_letter_code
_entity_poly.pdbx_strand_id
1 'polypeptide(L)'
;MAQVIITEEGRSGSVLYESDGRRISGWWEFAGGDAVAIVHIGSASEWRHGHPWAVGQRAEIMRFIADEVIRQKAGSCKAVIDEEGGWITLKR
;
A
#
# COMPACT_ATOMS: atom_id res chain seq x y z
N MET A 1 -2.86 -5.10 -16.90
CA MET A 1 -1.59 -4.68 -16.27
C MET A 1 -1.94 -3.98 -14.98
N ALA A 2 -1.24 -4.30 -13.89
CA ALA A 2 -1.48 -3.66 -12.60
C ALA A 2 -0.74 -2.32 -12.49
N GLN A 3 -1.32 -1.36 -11.79
CA GLN A 3 -0.70 -0.07 -11.50
C GLN A 3 -1.07 0.45 -10.10
N VAL A 4 -0.26 1.37 -9.59
CA VAL A 4 -0.51 2.08 -8.32
C VAL A 4 -0.50 3.57 -8.56
N ILE A 5 -1.60 4.23 -8.21
CA ILE A 5 -1.77 5.68 -8.29
C ILE A 5 -1.71 6.25 -6.88
N ILE A 6 -0.83 7.22 -6.66
CA ILE A 6 -0.68 7.91 -5.38
C ILE A 6 -1.18 9.33 -5.54
N THR A 7 -2.23 9.66 -4.79
CA THR A 7 -2.75 11.03 -4.72
C THR A 7 -2.20 11.69 -3.46
N GLU A 8 -1.71 12.93 -3.60
CA GLU A 8 -1.16 13.71 -2.48
C GLU A 8 -2.14 14.82 -2.08
N GLU A 9 -2.40 14.88 -0.78
CA GLU A 9 -3.22 15.87 -0.10
C GLU A 9 -2.39 16.40 1.08
N GLY A 10 -1.38 17.21 0.76
CA GLY A 10 -0.39 17.68 1.73
C GLY A 10 0.60 16.58 2.13
N ARG A 11 0.60 16.20 3.41
CA ARG A 11 1.50 15.14 3.94
C ARG A 11 0.92 13.74 3.89
N SER A 12 -0.35 13.61 3.50
CA SER A 12 -1.08 12.35 3.41
C SER A 12 -1.79 12.25 2.07
N GLY A 13 -2.51 11.17 1.84
CA GLY A 13 -3.43 11.07 0.73
C GLY A 13 -3.91 9.64 0.53
N SER A 14 -4.16 9.27 -0.72
CA SER A 14 -4.67 7.94 -1.07
C SER A 14 -3.71 7.16 -1.95
N VAL A 15 -3.78 5.84 -1.81
CA VAL A 15 -3.11 4.86 -2.67
C VAL A 15 -4.19 4.03 -3.33
N LEU A 16 -4.19 3.96 -4.66
CA LEU A 16 -5.13 3.17 -5.44
C LEU A 16 -4.37 2.11 -6.23
N TYR A 17 -4.59 0.85 -5.88
CA TYR A 17 -4.19 -0.28 -6.71
C TYR A 17 -5.28 -0.59 -7.72
N GLU A 18 -4.92 -0.71 -9.00
CA GLU A 18 -5.82 -1.12 -10.08
C GLU A 18 -5.26 -2.30 -10.84
N SER A 19 -6.07 -3.34 -11.06
CA SER A 19 -5.75 -4.45 -11.97
C SER A 19 -7.02 -5.07 -12.54
N ASP A 20 -7.04 -5.30 -13.86
CA ASP A 20 -8.14 -5.95 -14.60
C ASP A 20 -9.52 -5.36 -14.29
N GLY A 21 -9.61 -4.02 -14.21
CA GLY A 21 -10.83 -3.29 -13.90
C GLY A 21 -11.29 -3.36 -12.45
N ARG A 22 -10.50 -4.00 -11.57
CA ARG A 22 -10.73 -4.07 -10.12
C ARG A 22 -9.81 -3.12 -9.39
N ARG A 23 -10.27 -2.65 -8.24
CA ARG A 23 -9.64 -1.58 -7.47
C ARG A 23 -9.57 -1.91 -5.99
N ILE A 24 -8.48 -1.52 -5.35
CA ILE A 24 -8.30 -1.52 -3.91
C ILE A 24 -7.76 -0.16 -3.52
N SER A 25 -8.48 0.55 -2.66
CA SER A 25 -8.09 1.87 -2.16
C SER A 25 -7.56 1.77 -0.74
N GLY A 26 -6.51 2.52 -0.47
CA GLY A 26 -5.92 2.69 0.85
C GLY A 26 -5.53 4.12 1.09
N TRP A 27 -4.93 4.33 2.26
CA TRP A 27 -4.45 5.62 2.71
C TRP A 27 -2.94 5.57 2.88
N TRP A 28 -2.27 6.71 2.71
CA TRP A 28 -0.84 6.84 2.99
C TRP A 28 -0.50 8.19 3.61
N GLU A 29 0.65 8.26 4.27
CA GLU A 29 1.24 9.52 4.73
C GLU A 29 2.77 9.46 4.83
N PHE A 30 3.39 10.65 4.80
CA PHE A 30 4.77 10.83 5.24
C PHE A 30 4.87 10.73 6.76
N ALA A 31 5.59 9.72 7.21
CA ALA A 31 5.85 9.45 8.62
C ALA A 31 7.02 10.28 9.17
N GLY A 32 7.32 10.11 10.45
CA GLY A 32 8.48 10.72 11.12
C GLY A 32 9.34 9.68 11.82
N GLY A 33 10.53 10.11 12.27
CA GLY A 33 11.50 9.24 12.94
C GLY A 33 12.21 8.31 11.95
N ASP A 34 12.17 7.01 12.22
CA ASP A 34 12.79 5.96 11.40
C ASP A 34 11.96 5.58 10.15
N ALA A 35 10.66 5.92 10.16
CA ALA A 35 9.77 5.72 9.03
C ALA A 35 9.71 6.99 8.15
N VAL A 36 9.80 6.79 6.84
CA VAL A 36 9.67 7.84 5.81
C VAL A 36 8.22 7.97 5.35
N ALA A 37 7.54 6.84 5.15
CA ALA A 37 6.13 6.80 4.77
C ALA A 37 5.45 5.56 5.33
N ILE A 38 4.15 5.65 5.55
CA ILE A 38 3.31 4.50 5.89
C ILE A 38 2.13 4.43 4.94
N VAL A 39 1.68 3.22 4.66
CA VAL A 39 0.50 2.92 3.85
C VAL A 39 -0.36 1.94 4.62
N HIS A 40 -1.67 2.18 4.64
CA HIS A 40 -2.67 1.25 5.13
C HIS A 40 -3.59 0.87 3.99
N ILE A 41 -3.65 -0.42 3.65
CA ILE A 41 -4.49 -0.94 2.57
C ILE A 41 -5.63 -1.82 3.10
N GLY A 42 -5.89 -1.79 4.41
CA GLY A 42 -6.89 -2.62 5.06
C GLY A 42 -6.35 -3.97 5.51
N SER A 43 -6.84 -4.44 6.65
CA SER A 43 -6.49 -5.69 7.31
C SER A 43 -6.90 -6.93 6.51
N ALA A 44 -6.36 -8.09 6.88
CA ALA A 44 -6.72 -9.35 6.26
C ALA A 44 -8.20 -9.72 6.42
N SER A 45 -8.86 -9.28 7.50
CA SER A 45 -10.30 -9.49 7.70
C SER A 45 -11.14 -8.60 6.79
N GLU A 46 -10.78 -7.33 6.63
CA GLU A 46 -11.46 -6.40 5.72
C GLU A 46 -11.37 -6.86 4.27
N TRP A 47 -10.20 -7.37 3.84
CA TRP A 47 -10.01 -7.91 2.49
C TRP A 47 -10.90 -9.12 2.19
N ARG A 48 -11.10 -10.01 3.17
CA ARG A 48 -11.99 -11.17 2.99
C ARG A 48 -13.43 -10.77 2.67
N HIS A 49 -13.87 -9.60 3.11
CA HIS A 49 -15.23 -9.12 2.91
C HIS A 49 -15.33 -8.15 1.72
N GLY A 50 -14.42 -7.18 1.62
CA GLY A 50 -14.44 -6.15 0.58
C GLY A 50 -13.80 -6.56 -0.74
N HIS A 51 -12.81 -7.46 -0.69
CA HIS A 51 -11.99 -7.85 -1.85
C HIS A 51 -11.75 -9.38 -1.90
N PRO A 52 -12.80 -10.22 -1.84
CA PRO A 52 -12.63 -11.68 -1.79
C PRO A 52 -11.82 -12.23 -2.98
N TRP A 53 -11.88 -11.55 -4.13
CA TRP A 53 -11.12 -11.88 -5.33
C TRP A 53 -9.60 -11.72 -5.20
N ALA A 54 -9.13 -10.94 -4.22
CA ALA A 54 -7.73 -10.60 -4.03
C ALA A 54 -7.08 -11.34 -2.85
N VAL A 55 -7.85 -12.04 -2.02
CA VAL A 55 -7.36 -12.66 -0.78
C VAL A 55 -6.16 -13.59 -1.03
N GLY A 56 -6.25 -14.44 -2.07
CA GLY A 56 -5.18 -15.39 -2.40
C GLY A 56 -3.89 -14.76 -2.95
N GLN A 57 -3.96 -13.51 -3.40
CA GLN A 57 -2.84 -12.74 -3.96
C GLN A 57 -2.52 -11.50 -3.12
N ARG A 58 -3.03 -11.43 -1.88
CA ARG A 58 -2.96 -10.23 -1.05
C ARG A 58 -1.52 -9.85 -0.72
N ALA A 59 -0.69 -10.82 -0.35
CA ALA A 59 0.73 -10.59 -0.08
C ALA A 59 1.46 -10.00 -1.30
N GLU A 60 1.19 -10.53 -2.49
CA GLU A 60 1.78 -10.06 -3.75
C GLU A 60 1.32 -8.64 -4.09
N ILE A 61 0.03 -8.34 -3.92
CA ILE A 61 -0.50 -6.99 -4.14
C ILE A 61 0.11 -6.00 -3.15
N MET A 62 0.20 -6.35 -1.87
CA MET A 62 0.81 -5.49 -0.85
C MET A 62 2.29 -5.23 -1.16
N ARG A 63 3.02 -6.25 -1.63
CA ARG A 63 4.41 -6.09 -2.06
C ARG A 63 4.51 -5.17 -3.27
N PHE A 64 3.66 -5.35 -4.27
CA PHE A 64 3.62 -4.49 -5.45
C PHE A 64 3.32 -3.04 -5.09
N ILE A 65 2.36 -2.80 -4.18
CA ILE A 65 2.07 -1.46 -3.64
C ILE A 65 3.30 -0.87 -2.96
N ALA A 66 3.99 -1.64 -2.11
CA ALA A 66 5.18 -1.17 -1.42
C ALA A 66 6.29 -0.75 -2.40
N ASP A 67 6.58 -1.59 -3.39
CA ASP A 67 7.62 -1.33 -4.39
C ASP A 67 7.29 -0.09 -5.25
N GLU A 68 6.00 0.10 -5.59
CA GLU A 68 5.55 1.27 -6.31
C GLU A 68 5.62 2.56 -5.47
N VAL A 69 5.27 2.51 -4.18
CA VAL A 69 5.40 3.68 -3.30
C VAL A 69 6.87 4.04 -3.08
N ILE A 70 7.75 3.05 -2.94
CA ILE A 70 9.21 3.26 -2.93
C ILE A 70 9.64 3.96 -4.22
N ARG A 71 9.27 3.41 -5.39
CA ARG A 71 9.65 3.97 -6.69
C ARG A 71 9.18 5.41 -6.88
N GLN A 72 7.98 5.74 -6.44
CA GLN A 72 7.35 7.04 -6.70
C GLN A 72 7.65 8.10 -5.64
N LYS A 73 7.84 7.71 -4.37
CA LYS A 73 7.89 8.65 -3.23
C LYS A 73 9.08 8.46 -2.27
N ALA A 74 9.73 7.29 -2.27
CA ALA A 74 10.68 6.92 -1.23
C ALA A 74 11.83 6.02 -1.73
N GLY A 75 12.49 6.42 -2.84
CA GLY A 75 13.34 5.53 -3.65
C GLY A 75 14.54 4.86 -2.96
N SER A 76 14.99 5.35 -1.80
CA SER A 76 16.08 4.74 -1.02
C SER A 76 15.57 3.88 0.15
N CYS A 77 14.26 3.73 0.31
CA CYS A 77 13.66 3.06 1.46
C CYS A 77 13.47 1.55 1.24
N LYS A 78 13.31 0.84 2.35
CA LYS A 78 12.91 -0.57 2.41
C LYS A 78 11.51 -0.68 3.03
N ALA A 79 10.71 -1.61 2.50
CA ALA A 79 9.39 -1.89 3.02
C ALA A 79 9.42 -2.96 4.11
N VAL A 80 8.74 -2.69 5.22
CA VAL A 80 8.31 -3.67 6.22
C VAL A 80 6.79 -3.82 6.07
N ILE A 81 6.34 -5.05 5.81
CA ILE A 81 4.93 -5.34 5.54
C ILE A 81 4.37 -6.15 6.70
N ASP A 82 3.36 -5.60 7.36
CA ASP A 82 2.48 -6.33 8.27
C ASP A 82 1.25 -6.76 7.46
N GLU A 83 1.28 -8.00 7.00
CA GLU A 83 0.17 -8.55 6.22
C GLU A 83 -1.10 -8.61 7.07
N GLU A 84 -1.06 -9.04 8.32
CA GLU A 84 -2.29 -9.24 9.09
C GLU A 84 -3.04 -7.91 9.31
N GLY A 85 -2.31 -6.87 9.75
CA GLY A 85 -2.84 -5.54 9.96
C GLY A 85 -3.06 -4.72 8.68
N GLY A 86 -2.43 -5.08 7.56
CA GLY A 86 -2.56 -4.34 6.31
C GLY A 86 -1.68 -3.09 6.21
N TRP A 87 -0.60 -3.05 6.99
CA TRP A 87 0.33 -1.93 7.05
C TRP A 87 1.59 -2.18 6.23
N ILE A 88 2.04 -1.14 5.53
CA ILE A 88 3.33 -1.10 4.85
C ILE A 88 4.07 0.11 5.43
N THR A 89 5.20 -0.13 6.08
CA THR A 89 6.06 0.93 6.63
C THR A 89 7.33 1.01 5.81
N LEU A 90 7.62 2.18 5.25
CA LEU A 90 8.83 2.45 4.50
C LEU A 90 9.87 3.09 5.42
N LYS A 91 11.04 2.46 5.52
CA LYS A 91 12.15 2.88 6.39
C LYS A 91 13.43 3.10 5.58
N ARG A 92 14.37 3.88 6.11
CA ARG A 92 15.68 4.08 5.46
C ARG A 92 16.56 2.83 5.54
#